data_AF-A0A239DT49-F1
#
_entry.id   AF-A0A239DT49-F1
#
_cell.length_a   1.000
_cell.length_b   1.000
_cell.length_c   1.000
_cell.angle_alpha   90.00
_cell.angle_beta   90.00
_cell.angle_gamma   90.00
#
_symmetry.space_group_name_H-M   'P 1'
#
loop_
_entity.id
_entity.type
_entity.pdbx_description
1 polymer ?
#
loop_
_entity_poly.entity_id
_entity_poly.type
_entity_poly.pdbx_seq_one_letter_code
_entity_poly.pdbx_strand_id
1 'polypeptide(L)' 'MRRVVGSGRVWVLEGVNDYGDDVWHVALILEFDDEGRVVRDTRYYARPIEPPEWRAAWVEQLD' A
#
# COMPACT_ATOMS: atom_id res chain seq x y z
N MET A 1 -3.25 8.56 -2.94
CA MET A 1 -1.94 7.89 -3.14
C MET A 1 -1.05 8.24 -1.95
N ARG A 2 -0.48 7.27 -1.23
CA ARG A 2 0.30 7.52 0.00
C ARG A 2 1.79 7.60 -0.26
N ARG A 3 2.35 6.63 -0.97
CA ARG A 3 3.79 6.55 -1.23
C ARG A 3 4.08 5.78 -2.50
N VAL A 4 5.16 6.16 -3.19
CA VAL A 4 5.76 5.42 -4.29
C VAL A 4 7.23 5.27 -3.99
N VAL A 5 7.73 4.05 -3.95
CA VAL A 5 9.15 3.76 -3.76
C VAL A 5 9.56 2.58 -4.61
N GLY A 6 10.82 2.55 -5.03
CA GLY A 6 11.31 1.48 -5.88
C GLY A 6 12.77 1.66 -6.20
N SER A 7 13.35 0.63 -6.80
CA SER A 7 14.69 0.67 -7.34
C SER A 7 14.79 -0.29 -8.53
N GLY A 8 15.51 0.13 -9.56
CA GLY A 8 15.62 -0.61 -10.82
C GLY A 8 14.24 -0.87 -11.43
N ARG A 9 13.92 -2.16 -11.59
CA ARG A 9 12.70 -2.64 -12.27
C ARG A 9 11.58 -3.04 -11.32
N VAL A 10 11.72 -2.79 -10.01
CA VAL A 10 10.69 -3.13 -9.01
C VAL A 10 10.24 -1.87 -8.29
N TRP A 11 8.93 -1.62 -8.32
CA TRP A 11 8.30 -0.47 -7.70
C TRP A 11 7.12 -0.89 -6.83
N VAL A 12 6.97 -0.22 -5.70
CA VAL A 12 5.88 -0.38 -4.75
C VAL A 12 5.08 0.91 -4.69
N LEU A 13 3.77 0.79 -4.88
CA LEU A 13 2.82 1.87 -4.63
C LEU A 13 1.95 1.53 -3.43
N GLU A 14 1.88 2.45 -2.48
CA GLU A 14 1.00 2.38 -1.33
C GLU A 14 -0.17 3.37 -1.54
N GLY A 15 -1.40 2.89 -1.31
CA GLY A 15 -2.61 3.65 -1.58
C GLY A 15 -3.74 3.37 -0.62
N VAL A 16 -4.80 4.16 -0.80
CA VAL A 16 -6.10 3.97 -0.18
C VAL A 16 -7.11 3.93 -1.32
N ASN A 17 -7.89 2.86 -1.39
CA ASN A 17 -9.06 2.77 -2.24
C ASN A 17 -10.28 3.08 -1.37
N ASP A 18 -10.98 4.15 -1.72
CA ASP A 18 -12.19 4.58 -1.05
C ASP A 18 -13.37 4.33 -1.99
N TYR A 19 -14.24 3.39 -1.62
CA TYR A 19 -15.48 3.07 -2.34
C TYR A 19 -16.72 3.67 -1.65
N GLY A 20 -16.54 4.72 -0.86
CA GLY A 20 -17.57 5.34 -0.01
C GLY A 20 -17.61 4.68 1.36
N ASP A 21 -18.34 3.57 1.46
CA ASP A 21 -18.55 2.87 2.74
C ASP A 21 -17.50 1.78 3.01
N ASP A 22 -16.61 1.50 2.06
CA ASP A 22 -15.61 0.44 2.14
C ASP A 22 -14.22 0.94 1.74
N VAL A 23 -13.35 1.09 2.75
CA VAL A 23 -12.00 1.61 2.61
C VAL A 23 -11.00 0.47 2.65
N TRP A 24 -10.08 0.45 1.69
CA TRP A 24 -9.02 -0.56 1.61
C TRP A 24 -7.65 0.08 1.49
N HIS A 25 -6.71 -0.33 2.32
CA HIS A 25 -5.29 -0.05 2.12
C HIS A 25 -4.72 -1.00 1.07
N VAL A 26 -4.02 -0.46 0.09
CA VAL A 26 -3.47 -1.24 -1.02
C VAL A 26 -1.95 -1.08 -1.10
N ALA A 27 -1.27 -2.20 -1.32
CA ALA A 27 0.12 -2.23 -1.76
C ALA A 27 0.19 -2.93 -3.12
N LEU A 28 0.69 -2.23 -4.13
CA LEU A 28 0.93 -2.76 -5.47
C LEU A 28 2.43 -2.93 -5.66
N ILE A 29 2.85 -4.11 -6.09
CA ILE A 29 4.23 -4.41 -6.47
C ILE A 29 4.25 -4.61 -7.98
N LEU A 30 4.91 -3.70 -8.68
CA LEU A 30 5.05 -3.69 -10.12
C LEU A 30 6.47 -4.06 -10.50
N GLU A 31 6.61 -5.03 -11.39
CA GLU A 31 7.89 -5.39 -12.03
C GLU A 31 7.86 -4.98 -13.49
N PHE A 32 8.93 -4.37 -13.97
CA PHE A 32 9.04 -3.80 -15.30
C PHE A 32 10.07 -4.53 -16.16
N ASP A 33 9.89 -4.51 -17.49
CA ASP A 33 10.93 -4.93 -18.43
C ASP A 33 11.98 -3.83 -18.72
N ASP A 34 12.92 -4.08 -19.64
CA ASP A 34 13.98 -3.14 -20.02
C ASP A 34 13.41 -1.94 -20.79
N GLU A 35 12.30 -2.15 -21.48
CA GLU A 35 11.54 -1.11 -22.16
C GLU A 35 10.60 -0.34 -21.21
N GLY A 36 10.60 -0.67 -19.91
CA GLY A 36 9.79 0.01 -18.90
C GLY A 36 8.31 -0.36 -18.93
N ARG A 37 7.94 -1.52 -19.50
CA ARG A 37 6.56 -2.04 -19.50
C ARG A 37 6.33 -2.93 -18.29
N VAL A 38 5.14 -2.86 -17.70
CA VAL A 38 4.77 -3.75 -16.59
C VAL A 38 4.70 -5.19 -17.08
N VAL A 39 5.52 -6.06 -16.51
CA VAL A 39 5.51 -7.52 -16.79
C VAL A 39 4.87 -8.33 -15.67
N ARG A 40 4.78 -7.75 -14.46
CA ARG A 40 4.08 -8.38 -13.34
C ARG A 40 3.47 -7.33 -12.42
N ASP A 41 2.26 -7.64 -11.95
CA ASP A 41 1.51 -6.84 -11.00
C ASP A 41 0.99 -7.78 -9.89
N THR A 42 1.47 -7.59 -8.67
CA THR A 42 0.99 -8.31 -7.48
C THR A 42 0.42 -7.29 -6.50
N ARG A 43 -0.82 -7.52 -6.06
CA ARG A 43 -1.55 -6.56 -5.22
C ARG A 43 -2.03 -7.20 -3.94
N TYR A 44 -1.86 -6.47 -2.84
CA TYR A 44 -2.44 -6.79 -1.54
C TYR A 44 -3.48 -5.74 -1.18
N TYR A 45 -4.64 -6.22 -0.73
CA TYR A 45 -5.75 -5.40 -0.28
C TYR A 45 -6.05 -5.75 1.17
N ALA A 46 -5.90 -4.77 2.06
CA ALA A 46 -6.12 -4.92 3.49
C ALA A 46 -7.23 -3.97 3.94
N ARG A 47 -8.22 -4.53 4.64
CA ARG A 47 -9.20 -3.70 5.37
C ARG A 47 -8.54 -3.09 6.60
N PRO A 48 -8.83 -1.83 6.93
CA PRO A 48 -8.48 -1.24 8.22
C PRO A 48 -9.00 -2.13 9.35
N ILE A 49 -8.22 -2.20 10.43
CA ILE A 49 -8.62 -2.84 11.67
C ILE A 49 -8.49 -1.83 12.79
N GLU A 50 -9.34 -1.95 13.81
CA GLU A 50 -9.21 -1.12 15.01
C GLU A 50 -7.86 -1.41 15.68
N PRO A 51 -7.03 -0.39 15.97
CA PRO A 51 -5.80 -0.59 16.72
C PRO A 51 -6.11 -1.21 18.09
N PRO A 52 -5.44 -2.29 18.50
CA PRO A 52 -5.71 -2.90 19.80
C PRO A 52 -5.26 -1.98 20.94
N GLU A 53 -6.10 -1.85 21.99
CA GLU A 53 -5.92 -0.89 23.09
C GLU A 53 -4.56 -1.00 23.79
N TRP A 54 -4.06 -2.23 23.98
CA TRP A 54 -2.83 -2.48 24.73
C TRP A 54 -1.61 -1.73 24.17
N ARG A 55 -1.57 -1.40 22.87
CA ARG A 55 -0.42 -0.69 22.26
C ARG A 55 -0.52 0.82 22.24
N ALA A 56 -1.62 1.41 22.75
CA ALA A 56 -1.89 2.84 22.66
C ALA A 56 -0.80 3.71 23.32
N ALA A 57 -0.18 3.21 24.40
CA ALA A 57 0.87 3.94 25.11
C ALA A 57 2.23 4.01 24.37
N TRP A 58 2.43 3.24 23.29
CA TRP A 58 3.72 3.14 22.59
C TRP A 58 3.67 3.58 21.13
N VAL A 59 2.54 4.09 20.65
CA VAL A 59 2.39 4.52 19.26
C VAL A 59 1.82 5.92 19.20
N GLU A 60 2.27 6.67 18.19
CA GLU A 60 1.65 7.91 17.79
C GLU A 60 0.65 7.63 16.67
N GLN A 61 -0.54 8.21 16.76
CA GLN A 61 -1.50 8.19 15.67
C GLN A 61 -1.07 9.20 14.63
N LEU A 62 -0.82 8.72 13.40
CA LEU A 62 -0.45 9.56 12.28
C LEU A 62 -1.69 9.85 11.42
N ASP A 63 -1.79 11.09 10.95
CA ASP A 63 -2.83 11.57 10.03
C ASP A 63 -2.59 11.07 8.57
#